data_AF-A0A160TRR5-F1
#
_entry.id   AF-A0A160TRR5-F1
#
_cell.length_a   1.000
_cell.length_b   1.000
_cell.length_c   1.000
_cell.angle_alpha   90.00
_cell.angle_beta   90.00
_cell.angle_gamma   90.00
#
_symmetry.space_group_name_H-M   'P 1'
#
loop_
_entity.id
_entity.type
_entity.pdbx_description
1 polymer ?
#
loop_
_entity_poly.entity_id
_entity_poly.type
_entity_poly.pdbx_seq_one_letter_code
_entity_poly.pdbx_strand_id
1 'polypeptide(L)'
;MKILIGLVIAVVGSALSTVLIRYENRQVFLEVRDAEILRDRLNDEWGKLQLEQATWSLHSLIAFEARQKLGMVPPDRQDTVVLRLESSR
;
A
#
# COMPACT_ATOMS: atom_id res chain seq x y z
N MET A 1 13.50 50.60 -35.96
CA MET A 1 12.08 50.23 -35.70
C MET A 1 11.83 48.73 -35.73
N LYS A 2 12.14 48.01 -36.83
CA LYS A 2 11.81 46.58 -37.01
C LYS A 2 12.35 45.65 -35.90
N ILE A 3 13.59 45.86 -35.47
CA ILE A 3 14.23 45.06 -34.41
C ILE A 3 13.54 45.27 -33.05
N LEU A 4 13.19 46.51 -32.70
CA LEU A 4 12.48 46.83 -31.46
C LEU A 4 11.11 46.15 -31.42
N ILE A 5 10.36 46.17 -32.53
CA ILE A 5 9.07 45.49 -32.62
C ILE A 5 9.23 43.97 -32.42
N GLY A 6 10.23 43.37 -33.07
CA GLY A 6 10.54 41.95 -32.88
C GLY A 6 10.86 41.61 -31.42
N LEU A 7 11.63 42.46 -30.74
CA LEU A 7 12.01 42.26 -29.34
C LEU A 7 10.80 42.37 -28.39
N VAL A 8 9.90 43.33 -28.63
CA VAL A 8 8.65 43.47 -27.88
C VAL A 8 7.78 42.23 -28.05
N ILE A 9 7.62 41.72 -29.28
CA ILE A 9 6.85 40.51 -29.54
C ILE A 9 7.47 39.31 -28.82
N ALA A 10 8.80 39.17 -28.86
CA ALA A 10 9.49 38.08 -28.18
C ALA A 10 9.29 38.11 -26.65
N VAL A 11 9.36 39.30 -26.03
CA VAL A 11 9.14 39.47 -24.59
C VAL A 11 7.69 39.20 -24.20
N VAL A 12 6.73 39.72 -24.97
CA VAL A 12 5.30 39.48 -24.70
C VAL A 12 4.96 38.00 -24.89
N GLY A 13 5.49 37.39 -25.95
CA GLY A 13 5.33 35.96 -26.23
C GLY A 13 5.91 35.09 -25.12
N SER A 14 7.10 35.39 -24.62
CA SER A 14 7.71 34.62 -23.53
C SER A 14 6.95 34.78 -22.21
N ALA A 15 6.46 35.98 -21.91
CA ALA A 15 5.64 36.22 -20.71
C ALA A 15 4.34 35.41 -20.75
N LEU A 16 3.61 35.44 -21.86
CA LEU A 16 2.37 34.67 -22.03
C LEU A 16 2.62 33.16 -21.99
N SER A 17 3.66 32.69 -22.69
CA SER A 17 4.04 31.28 -22.70
C SER A 17 4.36 30.77 -21.29
N THR A 18 5.09 31.55 -20.49
CA THR A 18 5.42 31.19 -19.11
C THR A 18 4.17 31.02 -18.24
N VAL A 19 3.20 31.90 -18.38
CA VAL A 19 1.92 31.82 -17.63
C VAL A 19 1.15 30.55 -18.02
N LEU A 20 1.07 30.25 -19.31
CA LEU A 20 0.37 29.08 -19.83
C LEU A 20 1.04 27.78 -19.34
N ILE A 21 2.36 27.67 -19.50
CA ILE A 21 3.13 26.52 -19.00
C ILE A 21 2.97 26.36 -17.50
N ARG A 22 2.95 27.46 -16.73
CA ARG A 22 2.76 27.39 -15.27
C ARG A 22 1.37 26.87 -14.90
N TYR A 23 0.34 27.27 -15.64
CA TYR A 23 -1.03 26.80 -15.44
C TYR A 23 -1.16 25.31 -15.76
N GLU A 24 -0.64 24.87 -16.91
CA GLU A 24 -0.66 23.45 -17.30
C GLU A 24 0.11 22.58 -16.31
N ASN A 25 1.31 23.01 -15.90
CA ASN A 25 2.07 22.31 -14.86
C ASN A 25 1.29 22.19 -13.55
N ARG A 26 0.55 23.24 -13.16
CA ARG A 26 -0.28 23.17 -11.95
C ARG A 26 -1.39 22.15 -12.09
N GLN A 27 -2.05 22.07 -13.25
CA GLN A 27 -3.13 21.10 -13.48
C GLN A 27 -2.61 19.66 -13.45
N VAL A 28 -1.56 19.36 -14.21
CA VAL A 28 -0.94 18.01 -14.22
C VAL A 28 -0.44 17.62 -12.83
N PHE A 29 0.17 18.56 -12.10
CA PHE A 29 0.60 18.30 -10.73
C PHE A 29 -0.55 17.96 -9.79
N LEU A 30 -1.70 18.64 -9.92
CA LEU A 30 -2.87 18.33 -9.09
C LEU A 30 -3.40 16.93 -9.37
N GLU A 31 -3.50 16.53 -10.65
CA GLU A 31 -3.94 15.19 -11.03
C GLU A 31 -3.05 14.10 -10.43
N VAL A 32 -1.73 14.27 -10.49
CA VAL A 32 -0.79 13.33 -9.87
C VAL A 32 -0.97 13.30 -8.36
N ARG A 33 -1.13 14.46 -7.71
CA ARG A 33 -1.33 14.52 -6.25
C ARG A 33 -2.60 13.83 -5.81
N ASP A 34 -3.69 13.97 -6.55
CA ASP A 34 -4.96 13.31 -6.23
C ASP A 34 -4.82 11.78 -6.32
N ALA A 35 -4.13 11.28 -7.35
CA ALA A 35 -3.84 9.85 -7.49
C ALA A 35 -2.92 9.31 -6.38
N GLU A 36 -1.89 10.07 -5.98
CA GLU A 36 -1.02 9.71 -4.86
C GLU A 36 -1.79 9.63 -3.55
N ILE A 37 -2.65 10.60 -3.25
CA ILE A 37 -3.48 10.61 -2.03
C ILE A 37 -4.40 9.37 -2.00
N LEU A 38 -5.01 9.02 -3.13
CA LEU A 38 -5.86 7.83 -3.23
C LEU A 38 -5.06 6.55 -2.98
N ARG A 39 -3.88 6.43 -3.62
CA ARG A 39 -2.98 5.29 -3.43
C ARG A 39 -2.58 5.13 -1.97
N ASP A 40 -2.17 6.23 -1.33
CA ASP A 40 -1.69 6.21 0.05
C ASP A 40 -2.82 5.80 1.02
N ARG A 41 -4.05 6.32 0.81
CA ARG A 41 -5.23 5.88 1.57
C ARG A 41 -5.48 4.37 1.43
N LEU A 42 -5.46 3.86 0.19
CA LEU A 42 -5.67 2.44 -0.07
C LEU A 42 -4.57 1.57 0.57
N ASN A 43 -3.33 2.05 0.56
CA ASN A 43 -2.22 1.35 1.19
C ASN A 43 -2.35 1.30 2.72
N ASP A 44 -2.82 2.38 3.34
CA ASP A 44 -3.13 2.41 4.77
C ASP A 44 -4.25 1.42 5.14
N GLU A 45 -5.33 1.38 4.35
CA GLU A 45 -6.43 0.42 4.53
C GLU A 45 -5.95 -1.03 4.34
N TRP A 46 -5.16 -1.27 3.32
CA TRP A 46 -4.57 -2.59 3.06
C TRP A 46 -3.65 -3.05 4.20
N GLY A 47 -2.85 -2.14 4.76
CA GLY A 47 -2.03 -2.42 5.93
C GLY A 47 -2.86 -2.83 7.15
N LYS A 48 -3.98 -2.15 7.39
CA LYS A 48 -4.93 -2.52 8.47
C LYS A 48 -5.53 -3.91 8.23
N LEU A 49 -5.99 -4.19 7.01
CA LEU A 49 -6.55 -5.49 6.66
C LEU A 49 -5.53 -6.63 6.82
N GLN A 50 -4.26 -6.41 6.48
CA GLN A 50 -3.22 -7.40 6.72
C GLN A 50 -3.01 -7.69 8.21
N LEU A 51 -3.04 -6.65 9.06
CA LEU A 51 -2.93 -6.83 10.51
C LEU A 51 -4.14 -7.60 11.06
N GLU A 52 -5.34 -7.31 10.55
CA GLU A 52 -6.54 -8.09 10.86
C GLU A 52 -6.34 -9.56 10.43
N GLN A 53 -5.96 -9.82 9.19
CA GLN A 53 -5.75 -11.18 8.68
C GLN A 53 -4.69 -11.95 9.49
N ALA A 54 -3.58 -11.29 9.84
CA ALA A 54 -2.55 -11.88 10.69
C ALA A 54 -3.15 -12.30 12.04
N THR A 55 -4.01 -11.47 12.64
CA THR A 55 -4.72 -11.77 13.89
C THR A 55 -5.65 -12.98 13.75
N TRP A 56 -6.39 -13.11 12.65
CA TRP A 56 -7.26 -14.28 12.40
C TRP A 56 -6.47 -15.56 12.06
N SER A 57 -5.25 -15.43 11.54
CA SER A 57 -4.37 -16.56 11.22
C SER A 57 -3.65 -17.14 12.44
N LEU A 58 -3.78 -16.52 13.62
CA LEU A 58 -3.21 -17.06 14.85
C LEU A 58 -3.85 -18.43 15.14
N HIS A 59 -3.02 -19.46 15.14
CA HIS A 59 -3.37 -20.83 15.55
C HIS A 59 -4.02 -20.87 16.95
N SER A 60 -3.79 -19.84 17.78
CA SER A 60 -4.41 -19.68 19.09
C SER A 60 -5.94 -19.51 19.03
N LEU A 61 -6.51 -18.91 17.96
CA LEU A 61 -7.97 -18.84 17.81
C LEU A 61 -8.57 -20.23 17.59
N ILE A 62 -7.97 -21.03 16.71
CA ILE A 62 -8.40 -22.41 16.46
C ILE A 62 -8.27 -23.25 17.73
N ALA A 63 -7.15 -23.11 18.45
CA ALA A 63 -6.91 -23.82 19.71
C ALA A 63 -7.81 -23.36 20.86
N PHE A 64 -8.29 -22.12 20.84
CA PHE A 64 -9.30 -21.62 21.78
C PHE A 64 -10.67 -22.22 21.47
N GLU A 65 -11.08 -22.18 20.20
CA GLU A 65 -12.37 -22.71 19.76
C GLU A 65 -12.45 -24.24 19.94
N ALA A 66 -11.36 -24.96 19.67
CA ALA A 66 -11.24 -26.39 19.93
C ALA A 66 -11.34 -26.72 21.43
N ARG A 67 -10.75 -25.89 22.30
CA ARG A 67 -10.91 -26.03 23.76
C ARG A 67 -12.36 -25.77 24.19
N GLN A 68 -12.97 -24.70 23.69
CA GLN A 68 -14.26 -24.24 24.18
C GLN A 68 -15.44 -25.05 23.62
N LYS A 69 -15.42 -25.37 22.33
CA LYS A 69 -16.53 -26.11 21.67
C LYS A 69 -16.34 -27.62 21.67
N LEU A 70 -15.10 -28.11 21.54
CA LEU A 70 -14.81 -29.54 21.44
C LEU A 70 -14.23 -30.12 22.74
N GLY A 71 -13.99 -29.30 23.76
CA GLY A 71 -13.40 -29.74 25.03
C GLY A 71 -11.97 -30.28 24.89
N MET A 72 -11.28 -29.98 23.78
CA MET A 72 -9.95 -30.53 23.51
C MET A 72 -8.94 -29.98 24.51
N VAL A 73 -8.16 -30.86 25.13
CA VAL A 73 -7.04 -30.51 26.02
C VAL A 73 -5.71 -30.89 25.35
N PRO A 74 -4.63 -30.11 25.58
CA PRO A 74 -3.32 -30.51 25.08
C PRO A 74 -2.91 -31.86 25.68
N PRO A 75 -2.37 -32.80 24.89
CA PRO A 75 -1.94 -34.09 25.39
C PRO A 75 -0.77 -33.93 26.37
N ASP A 76 -0.73 -34.79 27.40
CA ASP A 76 0.38 -34.80 28.35
C ASP A 76 1.62 -35.43 27.70
N ARG A 77 2.80 -35.21 28.30
CA ARG A 77 4.08 -35.76 27.80
C ARG A 77 4.06 -37.29 27.76
N GLN A 78 3.25 -37.92 28.60
CA GLN A 78 3.11 -39.38 28.67
C GLN A 78 2.31 -39.95 27.49
N ASP A 79 1.47 -39.13 26.86
CA ASP A 79 0.59 -39.53 25.74
C ASP A 79 1.20 -39.22 24.36
N THR A 80 2.41 -38.66 24.32
CA THR A 80 3.07 -38.24 23.08
C THR A 80 4.20 -39.19 22.70
N VAL A 81 4.04 -39.92 21.58
CA VAL A 81 5.08 -40.81 21.03
C VAL A 81 5.74 -40.15 19.82
N VAL A 82 7.05 -39.91 19.89
CA VAL A 82 7.82 -39.35 18.77
C VAL A 82 8.27 -40.48 17.85
N LEU A 83 7.66 -40.55 16.66
CA LEU A 83 8.07 -41.49 15.62
C LEU A 83 9.27 -40.91 14.84
N ARG A 84 10.44 -41.55 14.95
CA ARG A 84 11.56 -41.30 14.04
C ARG A 84 11.29 -42.07 12.75
N LEU A 85 10.99 -41.35 11.68
CA LEU A 85 10.91 -41.94 10.34
C LEU A 85 12.33 -42.29 9.89
N GLU A 86 12.70 -43.57 10.04
CA GLU A 86 13.87 -44.13 9.35
C GLU A 86 13.62 -43.97 7.85
N SER A 87 14.44 -43.16 7.18
CA SER A 87 14.40 -42.98 5.73
C SER A 87 14.68 -44.34 5.07
N SER A 88 13.60 -45.03 4.67
CA SER A 88 13.67 -46.20 3.80
C SER A 88 14.51 -45.85 2.57
N ARG A 89 15.67 -46.50 2.46
CA ARG A 89 16.61 -46.37 1.35
C ARG A 89 16.25 -47.33 0.22
#